data_AF-A0A1D3CY36-F1
#
_entry.id   AF-A0A1D3CY36-F1
#
_cell.length_a   1.000
_cell.length_b   1.000
_cell.length_c   1.000
_cell.angle_alpha   90.00
_cell.angle_beta   90.00
_cell.angle_gamma   90.00
#
_symmetry.space_group_name_H-M   'P 1'
#
loop_
_entity.id
_entity.type
_entity.pdbx_description
1 polymer ?
#
loop_
_entity_poly.entity_id
_entity_poly.type
_entity_poly.pdbx_seq_one_letter_code
_entity_poly.pdbx_strand_id
1 'polypeptide(L)'
;MCFLRRKKEKRAKKHSKKSKSKKHEGGHAERKQVALGAVGDRWGRYGIIHDTDMWAKRPEFTLWLLEVKNRNIEELANWVLHRDFLLLGTPVSCLTAEEKRLFSDFAEDFNTATLPHKKYYNLELWEAEERMRQAQKEPVHRERTEFNDEVLRMKEIRKLREERKQLATAQELQNLRRDRDKVMDMREQRLMATKVETLYKLGRNAEAEALAERLKPDT
;
A
#
# COMPACT_ATOMS: atom_id res chain seq x y z
N MET A 1 -40.72 19.42 -39.82
CA MET A 1 -39.25 19.58 -39.83
C MET A 1 -38.65 20.10 -38.50
N CYS A 2 -39.29 19.97 -37.32
CA CYS A 2 -38.75 20.53 -36.05
C CYS A 2 -38.19 19.50 -35.04
N PHE A 3 -38.44 18.21 -35.21
CA PHE A 3 -38.09 17.21 -34.19
C PHE A 3 -36.63 16.72 -34.24
N LEU A 4 -36.02 16.74 -35.44
CA LEU A 4 -34.64 16.26 -35.64
C LEU A 4 -33.58 17.25 -35.12
N ARG A 5 -33.89 18.56 -35.12
CA ARG A 5 -32.95 19.61 -34.68
C ARG A 5 -32.70 19.55 -33.16
N ARG A 6 -33.75 19.31 -32.38
CA ARG A 6 -33.70 19.22 -30.90
C ARG A 6 -32.90 18.01 -30.40
N LYS A 7 -32.88 16.90 -31.15
CA LYS A 7 -32.13 15.68 -30.79
C LYS A 7 -30.63 15.84 -31.06
N LYS A 8 -30.26 16.60 -32.11
CA LYS A 8 -28.86 16.90 -32.46
C LYS A 8 -28.21 17.89 -31.47
N GLU A 9 -28.96 18.90 -31.02
CA GLU A 9 -28.52 19.85 -29.98
C GLU A 9 -28.30 19.20 -28.60
N LYS A 10 -29.20 18.28 -28.19
CA LYS A 10 -29.04 17.57 -26.91
C LYS A 10 -27.82 16.64 -26.91
N ARG A 11 -27.46 16.04 -28.05
CA ARG A 11 -26.23 15.24 -28.19
C ARG A 11 -24.97 16.10 -28.16
N ALA A 12 -24.98 17.28 -28.77
CA ALA A 12 -23.86 18.22 -28.73
C ALA A 12 -23.57 18.75 -27.31
N LYS A 13 -24.60 19.11 -26.53
CA LYS A 13 -24.44 19.52 -25.12
C LYS A 13 -23.89 18.41 -24.21
N LYS A 14 -24.20 17.13 -24.49
CA LYS A 14 -23.70 15.99 -23.70
C LYS A 14 -22.21 15.72 -23.99
N HIS A 15 -21.74 15.94 -25.22
CA HIS A 15 -20.33 15.78 -25.58
C HIS A 15 -19.45 16.93 -25.04
N SER A 16 -19.97 18.16 -25.00
CA SER A 16 -19.28 19.33 -24.42
C SER A 16 -19.08 19.22 -22.90
N LYS A 17 -20.04 18.65 -22.15
CA LYS A 17 -19.86 18.42 -20.70
C LYS A 17 -18.86 17.29 -20.39
N LYS A 18 -18.74 16.29 -21.27
CA LYS A 18 -17.79 15.17 -21.08
C LYS A 18 -16.33 15.57 -21.38
N SER A 19 -16.09 16.55 -22.27
CA SER A 19 -14.73 17.07 -22.50
C SER A 19 -14.24 18.02 -21.39
N LYS A 20 -15.15 18.71 -20.69
CA LYS A 20 -14.78 19.62 -19.58
C LYS A 20 -14.47 18.89 -18.27
N SER A 21 -15.08 17.73 -18.03
CA SER A 21 -14.84 16.90 -16.83
C SER A 21 -13.53 16.09 -16.92
N LYS A 22 -13.06 15.73 -18.11
CA LYS A 22 -11.78 15.00 -18.29
C LYS A 22 -10.51 15.85 -18.13
N LYS A 23 -10.64 17.18 -17.92
CA LYS A 23 -9.48 18.08 -17.74
C LYS A 23 -9.09 18.29 -16.27
N HIS A 24 -9.78 17.63 -15.32
CA HIS A 24 -9.56 17.80 -13.87
C HIS A 24 -9.01 16.57 -13.13
N GLU A 25 -8.69 15.48 -13.84
CA GLU A 25 -8.05 14.28 -13.27
C GLU A 25 -6.62 14.07 -13.79
N GLY A 26 -5.89 15.16 -14.04
CA GLY A 26 -4.48 15.16 -14.40
C GLY A 26 -3.74 16.17 -13.54
N GLY A 27 -3.46 15.80 -12.30
CA GLY A 27 -2.83 16.70 -11.33
C GLY A 27 -2.25 15.95 -10.15
N HIS A 28 -1.46 14.90 -10.39
CA HIS A 28 -0.46 14.54 -9.40
C HIS A 28 0.54 15.70 -9.40
N ALA A 29 0.59 16.41 -8.28
CA ALA A 29 1.33 17.64 -8.12
C ALA A 29 2.80 17.45 -8.52
N GLU A 30 3.13 17.92 -9.72
CA GLU A 30 4.50 18.29 -10.06
C GLU A 30 4.84 19.44 -9.12
N ARG A 31 5.61 19.14 -8.06
CA ARG A 31 6.20 20.18 -7.20
C ARG A 31 6.94 21.10 -8.15
N LYS A 32 6.46 22.33 -8.32
CA LYS A 32 7.12 23.38 -9.10
C LYS A 32 8.59 23.41 -8.71
N GLN A 33 9.47 22.91 -9.56
CA GLN A 33 10.89 23.16 -9.43
C GLN A 33 11.07 24.66 -9.63
N VAL A 34 11.34 25.34 -8.52
CA VAL A 34 11.80 26.72 -8.53
C VAL A 34 13.14 26.69 -9.25
N ALA A 35 13.27 27.40 -10.36
CA ALA A 35 14.49 27.46 -11.13
C ALA A 35 15.63 28.04 -10.27
N LEU A 36 16.42 27.16 -9.66
CA LEU A 36 17.64 27.50 -8.95
C LEU A 36 18.81 27.30 -9.91
N GLY A 37 19.49 28.41 -10.22
CA GLY A 37 20.42 28.54 -11.34
C GLY A 37 21.49 27.45 -11.42
N ALA A 38 21.86 27.10 -12.66
CA ALA A 38 23.03 26.40 -13.23
C ALA A 38 23.77 25.26 -12.46
N VAL A 39 23.74 25.22 -11.13
CA VAL A 39 24.19 24.15 -10.23
C VAL A 39 23.00 23.54 -9.44
N GLY A 40 21.83 24.20 -9.44
CA GLY A 40 20.68 23.88 -8.59
C GLY A 40 19.77 22.73 -9.03
N ASP A 41 20.00 22.11 -10.19
CA ASP A 41 19.09 21.07 -10.71
C ASP A 41 19.36 19.66 -10.15
N ARG A 42 20.55 19.45 -9.56
CA ARG A 42 20.96 18.16 -8.98
C ARG A 42 20.67 18.06 -7.49
N TRP A 43 20.79 19.18 -6.76
CA TRP A 43 20.61 19.18 -5.32
C TRP A 43 19.15 18.91 -4.95
N GLY A 44 18.92 17.93 -4.08
CA GLY A 44 17.58 17.58 -3.60
C GLY A 44 16.70 16.88 -4.65
N ARG A 45 17.26 16.38 -5.76
CA ARG A 45 16.51 15.73 -6.85
C ARG A 45 15.65 14.55 -6.38
N TYR A 46 16.11 13.82 -5.36
CA TYR A 46 15.43 12.67 -4.77
C TYR A 46 14.85 12.97 -3.38
N GLY A 47 14.80 14.25 -3.00
CA GLY A 47 14.56 14.69 -1.63
C GLY A 47 15.86 15.14 -0.95
N ILE A 48 15.71 15.76 0.21
CA ILE A 48 16.81 16.16 1.08
C ILE A 48 16.68 15.33 2.34
N ILE A 49 17.75 14.65 2.74
CA ILE A 49 17.82 13.85 3.97
C ILE A 49 18.77 14.51 4.96
N HIS A 50 18.45 14.36 6.24
CA HIS A 50 19.27 14.79 7.37
C HIS A 50 19.55 13.59 8.29
N ASP A 51 20.50 13.72 9.21
CA ASP A 51 20.84 12.71 10.24
C ASP A 51 19.63 12.17 11.03
N THR A 52 18.56 12.94 11.14
CA THR A 52 17.31 12.51 11.80
C THR A 52 16.60 11.39 11.04
N ASP A 53 16.79 11.31 9.72
CA ASP A 53 16.13 10.36 8.82
C ASP A 53 16.92 9.05 8.67
N MET A 54 18.01 8.88 9.43
CA MET A 54 18.87 7.69 9.43
C MET A 54 18.10 6.38 9.54
N TRP A 55 17.05 6.34 10.36
CA TRP A 55 16.24 5.13 10.54
C TRP A 55 15.31 4.85 9.35
N ALA A 56 14.79 5.89 8.70
CA ALA A 56 13.91 5.74 7.54
C ALA A 56 14.70 5.30 6.31
N LYS A 57 15.93 5.79 6.16
CA LYS A 57 16.85 5.47 5.04
C LYS A 57 17.86 4.37 5.36
N ARG A 58 17.64 3.65 6.45
CA ARG A 58 18.49 2.54 6.90
C ARG A 58 18.69 1.45 5.84
N PRO A 59 17.66 0.97 5.10
CA PRO A 59 17.89 -0.08 4.11
C PRO A 59 18.74 0.39 2.93
N GLU A 60 18.53 1.61 2.44
CA GLU A 60 19.36 2.20 1.38
C GLU A 60 20.80 2.43 1.83
N PHE A 61 20.98 2.96 3.04
CA PHE A 61 22.29 3.19 3.66
C PHE A 61 23.07 1.89 3.85
N THR A 62 22.41 0.84 4.34
CA THR A 62 23.01 -0.49 4.55
C THR A 62 23.53 -1.06 3.22
N LEU A 63 22.72 -0.97 2.15
CA LEU A 63 23.13 -1.45 0.84
C LEU A 63 24.29 -0.64 0.26
N TRP A 64 24.26 0.68 0.43
CA TRP A 64 25.36 1.56 0.00
C TRP A 64 26.67 1.25 0.73
N LEU A 65 26.61 1.01 2.04
CA LEU A 65 27.78 0.60 2.83
C LEU A 65 28.37 -0.71 2.32
N LEU A 66 27.52 -1.70 2.04
CA LEU A 66 27.95 -3.02 1.57
C LEU A 66 28.58 -2.94 0.18
N GLU A 67 27.99 -2.19 -0.75
CA GLU A 67 28.42 -2.21 -2.15
C GLU A 67 29.48 -1.15 -2.49
N VAL A 68 29.38 0.05 -1.94
CA VAL A 68 30.28 1.16 -2.26
C VAL A 68 31.45 1.20 -1.30
N LYS A 69 31.18 1.10 0.01
CA LYS A 69 32.21 1.15 1.04
C LYS A 69 32.79 -0.23 1.38
N ASN A 70 32.17 -1.33 0.92
CA ASN A 70 32.55 -2.71 1.24
C ASN A 70 32.72 -2.94 2.75
N ARG A 71 31.81 -2.37 3.54
CA ARG A 71 31.77 -2.51 5.01
C ARG A 71 30.43 -3.07 5.43
N ASN A 72 30.44 -4.06 6.32
CA ASN A 72 29.22 -4.49 6.97
C ASN A 72 28.98 -3.70 8.27
N ILE A 73 27.72 -3.44 8.61
CA ILE A 73 27.36 -2.76 9.86
C ILE A 73 27.83 -3.56 11.07
N GLU A 74 27.81 -4.90 10.97
CA GLU A 74 28.33 -5.79 12.01
C GLU A 74 29.86 -5.74 12.13
N GLU A 75 30.58 -5.43 11.05
CA GLU A 75 32.04 -5.27 11.10
C GLU A 75 32.42 -3.97 11.80
N LEU A 76 31.63 -2.90 11.64
CA LEU A 76 31.80 -1.66 12.39
C LEU A 76 31.64 -1.90 13.90
N ALA A 77 30.73 -2.81 14.30
CA ALA A 77 30.57 -3.23 15.69
C ALA A 77 31.79 -3.99 16.22
N ASN A 78 32.38 -4.83 15.38
CA ASN A 78 33.52 -5.67 15.76
C ASN A 78 34.85 -4.91 15.81
N TRP A 79 35.03 -3.84 15.03
CA TRP A 79 36.27 -3.06 15.01
C TRP A 79 36.52 -2.29 16.31
N VAL A 80 35.44 -1.83 16.96
CA VAL A 80 35.47 -1.21 18.30
C VAL A 80 35.96 -2.19 19.36
N LEU A 81 35.62 -3.48 19.25
CA LEU A 81 36.03 -4.51 20.21
C LEU A 81 37.52 -4.86 20.14
N HIS A 82 38.19 -4.66 18.99
CA HIS A 82 39.60 -5.03 18.82
C HIS A 82 40.57 -3.88 19.13
N ARG A 83 40.17 -2.63 18.90
CA ARG A 83 41.03 -1.47 19.17
C ARG A 83 41.00 -1.02 20.64
N ASP A 84 39.86 -1.20 21.32
CA ASP A 84 39.63 -0.66 22.67
C ASP A 84 39.72 -1.73 23.78
N PHE A 85 40.16 -2.95 23.47
CA PHE A 85 40.30 -4.03 24.46
C PHE A 85 41.33 -3.76 25.57
N LEU A 86 42.15 -2.70 25.48
CA LEU A 86 43.24 -2.45 26.43
C LEU A 86 43.13 -1.16 27.28
N LEU A 87 42.07 -0.35 27.18
CA LEU A 87 41.90 0.77 28.10
C LEU A 87 40.43 1.10 28.40
N LEU A 88 40.01 0.72 29.62
CA LEU A 88 38.89 1.26 30.40
C LEU A 88 37.64 1.76 29.62
N GLY A 89 36.68 0.85 29.43
CA GLY A 89 35.26 1.15 29.67
C GLY A 89 34.62 2.30 28.87
N THR A 90 34.76 2.33 27.55
CA THR A 90 33.95 3.21 26.70
C THR A 90 32.55 2.64 26.49
N PRO A 91 31.47 3.44 26.71
CA PRO A 91 30.10 2.97 26.56
C PRO A 91 29.75 2.77 25.07
N VAL A 92 28.82 1.85 24.82
CA VAL A 92 28.22 1.41 23.53
C VAL A 92 27.76 2.55 22.58
N SER A 93 27.84 3.81 23.03
CA SER A 93 27.59 5.02 22.24
C SER A 93 28.58 5.23 21.08
N CYS A 94 29.82 4.73 21.14
CA CYS A 94 30.84 4.97 20.09
C CYS A 94 30.51 4.27 18.77
N LEU A 95 29.85 3.10 18.80
CA LEU A 95 29.39 2.42 17.59
C LEU A 95 28.42 3.29 16.78
N THR A 96 27.57 4.05 17.49
CA THR A 96 26.65 4.99 16.84
C THR A 96 27.35 6.21 16.25
N ALA A 97 28.57 6.55 16.68
CA ALA A 97 29.28 7.74 16.20
C ALA A 97 29.94 7.53 14.84
N GLU A 98 30.59 6.38 14.63
CA GLU A 98 31.14 6.01 13.32
C GLU A 98 30.04 5.79 12.30
N GLU A 99 28.95 5.13 12.71
CA GLU A 99 27.77 4.96 11.88
C GLU A 99 27.16 6.30 11.46
N LYS A 100 27.01 7.25 12.40
CA LYS A 100 26.52 8.61 12.10
C LYS A 100 27.45 9.38 11.16
N ARG A 101 28.76 9.21 11.28
CA ARG A 101 29.73 9.82 10.34
C ARG A 101 29.54 9.27 8.93
N LEU A 102 29.44 7.95 8.79
CA LEU A 102 29.18 7.31 7.50
C LEU A 102 27.81 7.69 6.93
N PHE A 103 26.81 7.86 7.80
CA PHE A 103 25.50 8.34 7.39
C PHE A 103 25.54 9.80 6.93
N SER A 104 26.35 10.65 7.55
CA SER A 104 26.58 12.03 7.09
C SER A 104 27.16 12.06 5.67
N ASP A 105 28.19 11.24 5.39
CA ASP A 105 28.75 11.10 4.03
C ASP A 105 27.66 10.65 3.04
N PHE A 106 26.85 9.67 3.43
CA PHE A 106 25.73 9.19 2.61
C PHE A 106 24.68 10.28 2.38
N ALA A 107 24.37 11.09 3.40
CA ALA A 107 23.42 12.19 3.30
C ALA A 107 23.91 13.28 2.36
N GLU A 108 25.20 13.61 2.38
CA GLU A 108 25.81 14.52 1.42
C GLU A 108 25.70 13.99 -0.02
N ASP A 109 26.07 12.72 -0.24
CA ASP A 109 25.99 12.11 -1.56
C ASP A 109 24.54 11.94 -2.07
N PHE A 110 23.60 11.67 -1.17
CA PHE A 110 22.18 11.59 -1.48
C PHE A 110 21.63 12.96 -1.90
N ASN A 111 21.95 13.99 -1.12
CA ASN A 111 21.46 15.35 -1.33
C ASN A 111 22.05 15.98 -2.59
N THR A 112 23.31 15.68 -2.90
CA THR A 112 23.97 16.14 -4.13
C THR A 112 23.66 15.28 -5.37
N ALA A 113 22.93 14.18 -5.18
CA ALA A 113 22.61 13.20 -6.20
C ALA A 113 23.85 12.59 -6.89
N THR A 114 24.92 12.34 -6.13
CA THR A 114 26.20 11.78 -6.60
C THR A 114 26.35 10.28 -6.40
N LEU A 115 25.37 9.61 -5.77
CA LEU A 115 25.44 8.17 -5.51
C LEU A 115 25.56 7.37 -6.82
N PRO A 116 26.34 6.26 -6.84
CA PRO A 116 26.67 5.54 -8.09
C PRO A 116 25.48 4.94 -8.84
N HIS A 117 24.42 4.56 -8.12
CA HIS A 117 23.27 3.88 -8.71
C HIS A 117 21.94 4.38 -8.14
N LYS A 118 20.89 4.36 -8.97
CA LYS A 118 19.55 4.86 -8.61
C LYS A 118 18.91 4.12 -7.42
N LYS A 119 19.32 2.87 -7.19
CA LYS A 119 18.78 2.00 -6.11
C LYS A 119 19.02 2.56 -4.71
N TYR A 120 20.08 3.36 -4.52
CA TYR A 120 20.39 3.95 -3.22
C TYR A 120 19.51 5.14 -2.85
N TYR A 121 18.71 5.66 -3.80
CA TYR A 121 17.77 6.74 -3.48
C TYR A 121 16.41 6.20 -3.00
N ASN A 122 15.95 5.09 -3.58
CA ASN A 122 14.76 4.35 -3.16
C ASN A 122 14.91 2.87 -3.51
N LEU A 123 15.19 2.06 -2.50
CA LEU A 123 15.37 0.62 -2.67
C LEU A 123 14.06 -0.06 -3.07
N GLU A 124 12.95 0.27 -2.40
CA GLU A 124 11.65 -0.35 -2.64
C GLU A 124 11.16 -0.19 -4.08
N LEU A 125 11.32 1.01 -4.65
CA LEU A 125 10.94 1.28 -6.03
C LEU A 125 11.80 0.47 -7.00
N TRP A 126 13.10 0.38 -6.74
CA TRP A 126 14.01 -0.38 -7.58
C TRP A 126 13.74 -1.89 -7.50
N GLU A 127 13.48 -2.44 -6.31
CA GLU A 127 13.13 -3.85 -6.14
C GLU A 127 11.76 -4.19 -6.74
N ALA A 128 10.79 -3.27 -6.65
CA ALA A 128 9.51 -3.43 -7.33
C ALA A 128 9.69 -3.45 -8.85
N GLU A 129 10.52 -2.56 -9.39
CA GLU A 129 10.84 -2.51 -10.82
C GLU A 129 11.57 -3.78 -11.27
N GLU A 130 12.55 -4.27 -10.49
CA GLU A 130 13.23 -5.54 -10.78
C GLU A 130 12.27 -6.74 -10.72
N ARG A 131 11.36 -6.81 -9.74
CA ARG A 131 10.33 -7.85 -9.69
C ARG A 131 9.41 -7.80 -10.91
N MET A 132 8.99 -6.60 -11.32
CA MET A 132 8.18 -6.42 -12.52
C MET A 132 8.95 -6.78 -13.79
N ARG A 133 10.24 -6.45 -13.86
CA ARG A 133 11.12 -6.81 -14.98
C ARG A 133 11.37 -8.31 -15.04
N GLN A 134 11.53 -8.97 -13.90
CA GLN A 134 11.64 -10.43 -13.82
C GLN A 134 10.32 -11.12 -14.16
N ALA A 135 9.18 -10.57 -13.78
CA ALA A 135 7.86 -11.07 -14.18
C ALA A 135 7.57 -10.86 -15.68
N GLN A 136 8.06 -9.76 -16.26
CA GLN A 136 7.96 -9.46 -17.70
C GLN A 136 8.96 -10.21 -18.56
N LYS A 137 10.10 -10.63 -17.99
CA LYS A 137 10.98 -11.61 -18.63
C LYS A 137 10.17 -12.90 -18.73
N GLU A 138 9.54 -13.09 -19.89
CA GLU A 138 8.94 -14.38 -20.24
C GLU A 138 9.96 -15.46 -19.94
N PRO A 139 9.53 -16.62 -19.41
CA PRO A 139 10.43 -17.73 -19.24
C PRO A 139 11.03 -18.04 -20.61
N VAL A 140 12.32 -17.71 -20.78
CA VAL A 140 13.06 -18.06 -21.99
C VAL A 140 12.80 -19.53 -22.22
N HIS A 141 12.18 -19.86 -23.35
CA HIS A 141 11.83 -21.21 -23.73
C HIS A 141 13.13 -22.01 -23.94
N ARG A 142 13.73 -22.44 -22.83
CA ARG A 142 14.68 -23.54 -22.82
C ARG A 142 13.82 -24.78 -22.99
N GLU A 143 14.02 -25.48 -24.11
CA GLU A 143 13.49 -26.82 -24.29
C GLU A 143 13.80 -27.61 -23.02
N ARG A 144 12.74 -27.98 -22.29
CA ARG A 144 12.83 -28.43 -20.92
C ARG A 144 13.35 -29.87 -20.91
N THR A 145 14.65 -30.04 -20.66
CA THR A 145 15.28 -31.36 -20.49
C THR A 145 15.20 -31.86 -19.05
N GLU A 146 14.02 -31.77 -18.41
CA GLU A 146 13.81 -32.33 -17.07
C GLU A 146 12.43 -33.01 -16.96
N PHE A 147 12.47 -34.34 -17.07
CA PHE A 147 11.37 -35.30 -16.97
C PHE A 147 10.95 -35.51 -15.50
N ASN A 148 10.63 -34.44 -14.78
CA ASN A 148 10.15 -34.49 -13.38
C ASN A 148 8.69 -34.00 -13.31
N ASP A 149 7.81 -34.68 -14.04
CA ASP A 149 6.41 -34.28 -14.21
C ASP A 149 5.54 -34.53 -12.96
N GLU A 150 5.91 -35.51 -12.12
CA GLU A 150 5.15 -35.87 -10.91
C GLU A 150 5.19 -34.77 -9.83
N VAL A 151 6.33 -34.11 -9.62
CA VAL A 151 6.47 -33.09 -8.57
C VAL A 151 5.67 -31.82 -8.89
N LEU A 152 5.61 -31.43 -10.16
CA LEU A 152 4.80 -30.30 -10.61
C LEU A 152 3.31 -30.61 -10.50
N ARG A 153 2.89 -31.81 -10.93
CA ARG A 153 1.51 -32.26 -10.80
C ARG A 153 1.05 -32.28 -9.33
N MET A 154 1.90 -32.72 -8.42
CA MET A 154 1.59 -32.71 -6.98
C MET A 154 1.45 -31.28 -6.42
N LYS A 155 2.27 -30.32 -6.87
CA LYS A 155 2.14 -28.90 -6.49
C LYS A 155 0.84 -28.30 -7.01
N GLU A 156 0.48 -28.62 -8.25
CA GLU A 156 -0.77 -28.15 -8.87
C GLU A 156 -2.01 -28.72 -8.14
N ILE A 157 -2.02 -30.02 -7.84
CA ILE A 157 -3.08 -30.68 -7.06
C ILE A 157 -3.18 -30.07 -5.65
N ARG A 158 -2.04 -29.78 -5.01
CA ARG A 158 -2.02 -29.15 -3.68
C ARG A 158 -2.65 -27.76 -3.72
N LYS A 159 -2.29 -26.95 -4.71
CA LYS A 159 -2.85 -25.60 -4.88
C LYS A 159 -4.37 -25.63 -5.12
N LEU A 160 -4.84 -26.52 -5.98
CA LEU A 160 -6.28 -26.76 -6.21
C LEU A 160 -7.02 -27.16 -4.93
N ARG A 161 -6.42 -28.03 -4.09
CA ARG A 161 -7.00 -28.42 -2.80
C ARG A 161 -7.05 -27.25 -1.82
N GLU A 162 -6.00 -26.44 -1.77
CA GLU A 162 -5.93 -25.25 -0.91
C GLU A 162 -6.96 -24.20 -1.34
N GLU A 163 -7.08 -23.92 -2.64
CA GLU A 163 -8.10 -23.01 -3.20
C GLU A 163 -9.53 -23.49 -2.89
N ARG A 164 -9.80 -24.79 -3.06
CA ARG A 164 -11.11 -25.36 -2.71
C ARG A 164 -11.43 -25.21 -1.23
N LYS A 165 -10.45 -25.42 -0.34
CA LYS A 165 -10.62 -25.19 1.10
C LYS A 165 -10.89 -23.73 1.41
N GLN A 166 -10.17 -22.80 0.80
CA GLN A 166 -10.36 -21.36 0.98
C GLN A 166 -11.75 -20.90 0.51
N LEU A 167 -12.25 -21.43 -0.61
CA LEU A 167 -13.60 -21.14 -1.09
C LEU A 167 -14.66 -21.67 -0.11
N ALA A 168 -14.49 -22.87 0.41
CA ALA A 168 -15.40 -23.45 1.40
C ALA A 168 -15.45 -22.62 2.70
N THR A 169 -14.29 -22.24 3.24
CA THR A 169 -14.23 -21.40 4.45
C THR A 169 -14.79 -20.01 4.22
N ALA A 170 -14.57 -19.42 3.04
CA ALA A 170 -15.15 -18.13 2.67
C ALA A 170 -16.68 -18.19 2.59
N GLN A 171 -17.24 -19.26 2.03
CA GLN A 171 -18.68 -19.49 1.99
C GLN A 171 -19.28 -19.67 3.39
N GLU A 172 -18.61 -20.44 4.24
CA GLU A 172 -19.04 -20.64 5.64
C GLU A 172 -19.06 -19.31 6.41
N LEU A 173 -18.01 -18.50 6.29
CA LEU A 173 -17.94 -17.17 6.89
C LEU A 173 -19.06 -16.25 6.38
N GLN A 174 -19.40 -16.35 5.09
CA GLN A 174 -20.50 -15.57 4.52
C GLN A 174 -21.86 -16.00 5.08
N ASN A 175 -22.08 -17.30 5.29
CA ASN A 175 -23.31 -17.82 5.89
C ASN A 175 -23.43 -17.38 7.36
N LEU A 176 -22.35 -17.48 8.14
CA LEU A 176 -22.31 -16.97 9.52
C LEU A 176 -22.62 -15.48 9.61
N ARG A 177 -22.13 -14.66 8.65
CA ARG A 177 -22.46 -13.24 8.57
C ARG A 177 -23.95 -13.02 8.29
N ARG A 178 -24.51 -13.73 7.30
CA ARG A 178 -25.95 -13.65 6.98
C ARG A 178 -26.82 -14.03 8.17
N ASP A 179 -26.44 -15.06 8.92
CA ASP A 179 -27.21 -15.51 10.08
C ASP A 179 -27.10 -14.53 11.25
N ARG A 180 -25.94 -13.90 11.45
CA ARG A 180 -25.78 -12.80 12.40
C ARG A 180 -26.71 -11.62 12.05
N ASP A 181 -26.76 -11.22 10.78
CA ASP A 181 -27.60 -10.10 10.34
C ASP A 181 -29.09 -10.39 10.58
N LYS A 182 -29.55 -11.60 10.23
CA LYS A 182 -30.94 -12.05 10.55
C LYS A 182 -31.25 -12.01 12.04
N VAL A 183 -30.31 -12.41 12.90
CA VAL A 183 -30.52 -12.38 14.37
C VAL A 183 -30.66 -10.94 14.88
N MET A 184 -29.91 -9.99 14.31
CA MET A 184 -30.03 -8.57 14.64
C MET A 184 -31.39 -8.02 14.17
N ASP A 185 -31.80 -8.33 12.94
CA ASP A 185 -33.11 -7.93 12.41
C ASP A 185 -34.26 -8.45 13.27
N MET A 186 -34.19 -9.71 13.71
CA MET A 186 -35.17 -10.31 14.62
C MET A 186 -35.23 -9.58 15.98
N ARG A 187 -34.07 -9.17 16.49
CA ARG A 187 -34.00 -8.40 17.75
C ARG A 187 -34.60 -7.01 17.57
N GLU A 188 -34.32 -6.35 16.46
CA GLU A 188 -34.88 -5.04 16.13
C GLU A 188 -36.40 -5.10 15.96
N GLN A 189 -36.91 -6.10 15.23
CA GLN A 189 -38.36 -6.32 15.10
C GLN A 189 -39.04 -6.51 16.46
N ARG A 190 -38.44 -7.29 17.38
CA ARG A 190 -38.95 -7.44 18.75
C ARG A 190 -38.98 -6.14 19.52
N LEU A 191 -37.89 -5.35 19.47
CA LEU A 191 -37.83 -4.05 20.13
C LEU A 191 -38.89 -3.08 19.59
N MET A 192 -39.09 -3.07 18.26
CA MET A 192 -40.11 -2.24 17.62
C MET A 192 -41.53 -2.68 18.00
N ALA A 193 -41.79 -3.99 18.08
CA ALA A 193 -43.07 -4.52 18.56
C ALA A 193 -43.35 -4.12 20.02
N THR A 194 -42.36 -4.24 20.91
CA THR A 194 -42.48 -3.75 22.29
C THR A 194 -42.74 -2.25 22.34
N LYS A 195 -42.10 -1.47 21.45
CA LYS A 195 -42.32 -0.02 21.35
C LYS A 195 -43.74 0.34 20.89
N VAL A 196 -44.31 -0.42 19.96
CA VAL A 196 -45.72 -0.25 19.54
C VAL A 196 -46.65 -0.52 20.73
N GLU A 197 -46.42 -1.60 21.47
CA GLU A 197 -47.21 -1.96 22.65
C GLU A 197 -47.17 -0.86 23.73
N THR A 198 -45.99 -0.27 23.98
CA THR A 198 -45.85 0.80 24.97
C THR A 198 -46.55 2.08 24.53
N LEU A 199 -46.51 2.43 23.24
CA LEU A 199 -47.20 3.61 22.71
C LEU A 199 -48.73 3.49 22.80
N TYR A 200 -49.29 2.29 22.57
CA TYR A 200 -50.71 2.03 22.82
C TYR A 200 -51.08 2.19 24.29
N LYS A 201 -50.25 1.67 25.21
CA LYS A 201 -50.46 1.85 26.67
C LYS A 201 -50.41 3.32 27.09
N LEU A 202 -49.60 4.13 26.41
CA LEU A 202 -49.45 5.57 26.65
C LEU A 202 -50.52 6.42 25.93
N GLY A 203 -51.42 5.83 25.16
CA GLY A 203 -52.50 6.54 24.44
C GLY A 203 -52.04 7.28 23.17
N ARG A 204 -50.82 7.05 22.67
CA ARG A 204 -50.28 7.66 21.44
C ARG A 204 -50.57 6.79 20.22
N ASN A 205 -51.85 6.66 19.87
CA ASN A 205 -52.31 5.69 18.89
C ASN A 205 -51.82 5.95 17.46
N ALA A 206 -51.75 7.22 17.02
CA ALA A 206 -51.26 7.56 15.68
C ALA A 206 -49.78 7.18 15.46
N GLU A 207 -48.92 7.35 16.48
CA GLU A 207 -47.51 6.94 16.41
C GLU A 207 -47.37 5.41 16.45
N ALA A 208 -48.22 4.73 17.20
CA ALA A 208 -48.25 3.26 17.29
C ALA A 208 -48.71 2.62 15.97
N GLU A 209 -49.74 3.16 15.33
CA GLU A 209 -50.24 2.68 14.03
C GLU A 209 -49.22 2.88 12.91
N ALA A 210 -48.56 4.03 12.85
CA ALA A 210 -47.50 4.29 11.87
C ALA A 210 -46.31 3.32 12.02
N LEU A 211 -45.93 2.99 13.27
CA LEU A 211 -44.89 1.98 13.53
C LEU A 211 -45.38 0.55 13.23
N ALA A 212 -46.65 0.25 13.49
CA ALA A 212 -47.24 -1.06 13.20
C ALA A 212 -47.39 -1.30 11.70
N GLU A 213 -47.73 -0.28 10.92
CA GLU A 213 -47.82 -0.36 9.46
C GLU A 213 -46.45 -0.67 8.84
N ARG A 214 -45.39 -0.03 9.34
CA ARG A 214 -44.01 -0.32 8.94
C ARG A 214 -43.54 -1.74 9.29
N LEU A 215 -44.15 -2.39 10.28
CA LEU A 215 -43.83 -3.76 10.71
C LEU A 215 -44.55 -4.83 9.88
N LYS A 216 -45.52 -4.45 9.04
CA LYS A 216 -46.23 -5.43 8.19
C LYS A 216 -45.25 -5.97 7.15
N PRO A 217 -45.18 -7.30 6.94
CA PRO A 217 -44.41 -7.86 5.85
C PRO A 217 -45.04 -7.39 4.53
N ASP A 218 -44.22 -6.89 3.60
CA ASP A 218 -44.65 -6.64 2.22
C ASP A 218 -45.09 -7.98 1.63
N THR A 219 -46.37 -8.08 1.27
CA THR A 219 -46.98 -9.26 0.61
C THR A 219 -46.92 -9.13 -0.90
#